data_AF-A0A345YGI1-F1
#
_entry.id   AF-A0A345YGI1-F1
#
_cell.length_a   1.000
_cell.length_b   1.000
_cell.length_c   1.000
_cell.angle_alpha   90.00
_cell.angle_beta   90.00
_cell.angle_gamma   90.00
#
_symmetry.space_group_name_H-M   'P 1'
#
loop_
_entity.id
_entity.type
_entity.pdbx_description
1 polymer ?
#
loop_
_entity_poly.entity_id
_entity_poly.type
_entity_poly.pdbx_seq_one_letter_code
_entity_poly.pdbx_strand_id
1 'polypeptide(L)'
;MRHRSETPLAWFSLFATSVHFVLETWYHLVWGQPLQALIVDYIGNALMFGGAIASLRVRPRSAAGLLAGAWCFYLGFGWRSVFGRIELLQQGKAATNGEASFVLPLIAFGLVVVAICMVWALWLAWRQTTESSGAE
;
A
#
# COMPACT_ATOMS: atom_id res chain seq x y z
N MET A 1 15.57 18.77 0.58
CA MET A 1 16.31 17.89 -0.36
C MET A 1 15.92 16.44 -0.12
N ARG A 2 16.25 15.47 -0.99
CA ARG A 2 15.88 14.05 -0.75
C ARG A 2 16.58 13.47 0.48
N HIS A 3 15.80 12.81 1.35
CA HIS A 3 16.34 12.05 2.47
C HIS A 3 16.87 10.68 2.02
N ARG A 4 17.96 10.18 2.64
CA ARG A 4 18.59 8.89 2.29
C ARG A 4 17.62 7.71 2.40
N SER A 5 16.71 7.76 3.36
CA SER A 5 15.76 6.68 3.65
C SER A 5 14.58 6.61 2.67
N GLU A 6 14.43 7.57 1.76
CA GLU A 6 13.41 7.51 0.70
C GLU A 6 13.72 6.42 -0.34
N THR A 7 15.00 6.19 -0.67
CA THR A 7 15.42 5.15 -1.62
C THR A 7 15.04 3.73 -1.20
N PRO A 8 15.35 3.27 0.04
CA PRO A 8 14.94 1.93 0.47
C PRO A 8 13.42 1.80 0.55
N LEU A 9 12.70 2.85 0.98
CA LEU A 9 11.24 2.82 0.99
C LEU A 9 10.65 2.67 -0.42
N ALA A 10 11.18 3.39 -1.41
CA ALA A 10 10.74 3.27 -2.80
C ALA A 10 11.00 1.87 -3.38
N TRP A 11 12.16 1.28 -3.09
CA TRP A 11 12.45 -0.10 -3.52
C TRP A 11 11.56 -1.13 -2.82
N PHE A 12 11.31 -0.96 -1.52
CA PHE A 12 10.36 -1.80 -0.79
C PHE A 12 8.96 -1.69 -1.37
N SER A 13 8.49 -0.48 -1.67
CA SER A 13 7.21 -0.21 -2.34
C SER A 13 7.11 -0.92 -3.70
N LEU A 14 8.16 -0.85 -4.53
CA LEU A 14 8.19 -1.55 -5.83
C LEU A 14 8.10 -3.06 -5.66
N PHE A 15 8.88 -3.61 -4.72
CA PHE A 15 8.85 -5.04 -4.45
C PHE A 15 7.47 -5.48 -3.97
N ALA A 16 6.93 -4.82 -2.95
CA ALA A 16 5.63 -5.14 -2.35
C ALA A 16 4.50 -5.05 -3.38
N THR A 17 4.45 -3.98 -4.18
CA THR A 17 3.39 -3.83 -5.19
C THR A 17 3.54 -4.80 -6.36
N SER A 18 4.76 -5.19 -6.74
CA SER A 18 4.97 -6.21 -7.76
C SER A 18 4.48 -7.58 -7.30
N VAL A 19 4.81 -7.95 -6.06
CA VAL A 19 4.32 -9.20 -5.45
C VAL A 19 2.80 -9.18 -5.35
N HIS A 20 2.22 -8.09 -4.84
CA HIS A 20 0.78 -7.91 -4.73
C HIS A 20 0.09 -8.03 -6.10
N PHE A 21 0.56 -7.31 -7.11
CA PHE A 21 0.01 -7.37 -8.47
C PHE A 21 -0.01 -8.80 -9.03
N VAL A 22 1.11 -9.53 -8.92
CA VAL A 22 1.22 -10.90 -9.44
C VAL A 22 0.27 -11.84 -8.69
N LEU A 23 0.28 -11.79 -7.35
CA LEU A 23 -0.54 -12.68 -6.54
C LEU A 23 -2.03 -12.43 -6.71
N GLU A 24 -2.44 -11.16 -6.83
CA GLU A 24 -3.87 -10.83 -6.95
C GLU A 24 -4.40 -11.08 -8.36
N THR A 25 -3.58 -10.86 -9.39
CA THR A 25 -3.90 -11.29 -10.74
C THR A 25 -4.05 -12.80 -10.81
N TRP A 26 -3.12 -13.55 -10.20
CA TRP A 26 -3.20 -14.99 -10.12
C TRP A 26 -4.46 -15.44 -9.36
N TYR A 27 -4.76 -14.81 -8.24
CA TYR A 27 -5.93 -15.13 -7.44
C TYR A 27 -7.24 -14.95 -8.22
N HIS A 28 -7.35 -13.83 -8.95
CA HIS A 28 -8.49 -13.58 -9.82
C HIS A 28 -8.64 -14.65 -10.91
N LEU A 29 -7.54 -15.07 -11.55
CA LEU A 29 -7.59 -16.07 -12.63
C LEU A 29 -7.98 -17.47 -12.13
N VAL A 30 -7.60 -17.84 -10.91
CA VAL A 30 -7.85 -19.19 -10.36
C VAL A 30 -9.20 -19.28 -9.65
N TRP A 31 -9.57 -18.27 -8.85
CA TRP A 31 -10.76 -18.33 -7.99
C TRP A 31 -11.90 -17.39 -8.43
N GLY A 32 -11.69 -16.57 -9.46
CA GLY A 32 -12.77 -15.75 -10.05
C GLY A 32 -13.24 -14.59 -9.17
N GLN A 33 -12.31 -13.86 -8.54
CA GLN A 33 -12.63 -12.65 -7.75
C GLN A 33 -13.49 -11.65 -8.55
N PRO A 34 -14.42 -10.92 -7.92
CA PRO A 34 -15.16 -9.86 -8.60
C PRO A 34 -14.24 -8.83 -9.26
N LEU A 35 -14.52 -8.51 -10.52
CA LEU A 35 -13.71 -7.57 -11.32
C LEU A 35 -13.57 -6.20 -10.65
N GLN A 36 -14.60 -5.75 -9.93
CA GLN A 36 -14.58 -4.46 -9.23
C GLN A 36 -13.49 -4.42 -8.16
N ALA A 37 -13.27 -5.53 -7.44
CA ALA A 37 -12.22 -5.61 -6.44
C ALA A 37 -10.83 -5.55 -7.11
N LEU A 38 -10.64 -6.31 -8.20
CA LEU A 38 -9.37 -6.31 -8.95
C LEU A 38 -9.03 -4.92 -9.53
N ILE A 39 -10.03 -4.16 -9.99
CA ILE A 39 -9.82 -2.79 -10.48
C ILE A 39 -9.27 -1.90 -9.37
N VAL A 40 -9.82 -2.00 -8.15
CA VAL A 40 -9.33 -1.23 -7.00
C VAL A 40 -7.87 -1.61 -6.67
N ASP A 41 -7.54 -2.91 -6.74
CA ASP A 41 -6.17 -3.39 -6.56
C ASP A 41 -5.21 -2.79 -7.60
N TYR A 42 -5.63 -2.73 -8.85
CA TYR A 42 -4.83 -2.17 -9.94
C TYR A 42 -4.65 -0.65 -9.83
N ILE A 43 -5.64 0.08 -9.32
CA ILE A 43 -5.48 1.50 -8.99
C ILE A 43 -4.41 1.66 -7.92
N GLY A 44 -4.46 0.87 -6.84
CA GLY A 44 -3.43 0.86 -5.80
C GLY A 44 -2.04 0.58 -6.36
N ASN A 45 -1.94 -0.46 -7.20
CA ASN A 45 -0.66 -0.84 -7.82
C ASN A 45 -0.13 0.30 -8.71
N ALA A 46 -0.98 0.91 -9.55
CA ALA A 46 -0.59 2.01 -10.42
C ALA A 46 -0.08 3.23 -9.62
N LEU A 47 -0.76 3.60 -8.54
CA LEU A 47 -0.33 4.67 -7.64
C LEU A 47 1.04 4.36 -7.01
N MET A 48 1.24 3.13 -6.54
CA MET A 48 2.49 2.73 -5.88
C MET A 48 3.66 2.64 -6.88
N PHE A 49 3.44 2.05 -8.06
CA PHE A 49 4.44 2.07 -9.14
C PHE A 49 4.80 3.49 -9.52
N GLY A 50 3.80 4.35 -9.74
CA GLY A 50 4.01 5.76 -10.07
C GLY A 50 4.82 6.49 -9.00
N GLY A 51 4.42 6.39 -7.73
CA GLY A 51 5.09 7.04 -6.62
C GLY A 51 6.52 6.54 -6.39
N ALA A 52 6.73 5.22 -6.46
CA ALA A 52 8.04 4.63 -6.24
C ALA A 52 9.00 4.89 -7.40
N ILE A 53 8.55 4.76 -8.65
CA ILE A 53 9.37 5.09 -9.83
C ILE A 53 9.72 6.58 -9.83
N ALA A 54 8.76 7.46 -9.56
CA ALA A 54 9.02 8.90 -9.45
C ALA A 54 10.04 9.21 -8.36
N SER A 55 9.90 8.61 -7.17
CA SER A 55 10.84 8.76 -6.08
C SER A 55 12.26 8.30 -6.43
N LEU A 56 12.41 7.23 -7.22
CA LEU A 56 13.73 6.77 -7.66
C LEU A 56 14.36 7.66 -8.73
N ARG A 57 13.55 8.24 -9.63
CA ARG A 57 14.00 9.00 -10.82
C ARG A 57 14.20 10.48 -10.59
N VAL A 58 13.34 11.15 -9.81
CA VAL A 58 13.39 12.61 -9.65
C VAL A 58 14.51 12.95 -8.66
N ARG A 59 15.76 12.98 -9.13
CA ARG A 59 16.93 13.36 -8.32
C ARG A 59 17.47 14.73 -8.77
N PRO A 60 17.91 15.60 -7.83
CA PRO A 60 18.04 15.42 -6.38
C PRO A 60 16.78 15.78 -5.56
N ARG A 61 15.65 16.04 -6.23
CA ARG A 61 14.38 16.36 -5.55
C ARG A 61 13.78 15.09 -4.91
N SER A 62 12.61 15.21 -4.31
CA SER A 62 11.93 14.10 -3.64
C SER A 62 10.50 13.98 -4.15
N ALA A 63 10.01 12.74 -4.21
CA ALA A 63 8.62 12.43 -4.53
C ALA A 63 7.94 11.69 -3.37
N ALA A 64 8.40 11.93 -2.14
CA ALA A 64 7.89 11.28 -0.94
C ALA A 64 6.37 11.48 -0.75
N GLY A 65 5.82 12.62 -1.19
CA GLY A 65 4.37 12.86 -1.17
C GLY A 65 3.57 11.86 -2.03
N LEU A 66 4.11 11.43 -3.17
CA LEU A 66 3.44 10.42 -4.02
C LEU A 66 3.47 9.04 -3.35
N LEU A 67 4.59 8.67 -2.73
CA LEU A 67 4.69 7.46 -1.91
C LEU A 67 3.70 7.50 -0.74
N ALA A 68 3.57 8.64 -0.07
CA ALA A 68 2.63 8.82 1.04
C ALA A 68 1.18 8.65 0.59
N GLY A 69 0.81 9.26 -0.54
CA GLY A 69 -0.52 9.08 -1.14
C GLY A 69 -0.81 7.61 -1.48
N ALA A 70 0.15 6.92 -2.10
CA ALA A 70 -0.01 5.51 -2.45
C ALA A 70 -0.16 4.61 -1.20
N TRP A 71 0.68 4.79 -0.18
CA TRP A 71 0.57 4.03 1.07
C TRP A 71 -0.73 4.34 1.83
N CYS A 72 -1.23 5.58 1.77
CA CYS A 72 -2.52 5.95 2.34
C CYS A 72 -3.68 5.23 1.64
N PHE A 73 -3.63 5.13 0.31
CA PHE A 73 -4.61 4.35 -0.45
C PHE A 73 -4.63 2.88 -0.01
N TYR A 74 -3.46 2.24 0.11
CA TYR A 74 -3.35 0.87 0.60
C TYR A 74 -3.80 0.70 2.06
N LEU A 75 -3.63 1.71 2.91
CA LEU A 75 -4.15 1.68 4.27
C LEU A 75 -5.67 1.60 4.26
N GLY A 76 -6.34 2.46 3.48
CA GLY A 76 -7.80 2.43 3.34
C GLY A 76 -8.32 1.11 2.77
N PHE A 77 -7.65 0.59 1.75
CA PHE A 77 -7.97 -0.71 1.15
C PHE A 77 -7.79 -1.87 2.15
N GLY A 78 -6.61 -1.95 2.78
CA GLY A 78 -6.30 -2.97 3.77
C GLY A 78 -7.21 -2.90 5.00
N TRP A 79 -7.59 -1.68 5.43
CA TRP A 79 -8.55 -1.47 6.51
C TRP A 79 -9.89 -2.13 6.18
N ARG A 80 -10.46 -1.85 5.00
CA ARG A 80 -11.73 -2.46 4.58
C ARG A 80 -11.61 -3.98 4.46
N SER A 81 -10.45 -4.49 4.06
CA SER A 81 -10.16 -5.92 3.92
C SER A 81 -10.12 -6.64 5.28
N VAL A 82 -9.46 -6.05 6.28
CA VAL A 82 -9.34 -6.61 7.64
C VAL A 82 -10.64 -6.48 8.41
N PHE A 83 -11.16 -5.26 8.55
CA PHE A 83 -12.32 -5.00 9.42
C PHE A 83 -13.61 -5.57 8.83
N GLY A 84 -13.74 -5.63 7.50
CA GLY A 84 -14.85 -6.33 6.87
C GLY A 84 -14.88 -7.82 7.20
N ARG A 85 -13.72 -8.48 7.34
CA ARG A 85 -13.63 -9.89 7.76
C ARG A 85 -13.94 -10.06 9.24
N ILE A 86 -13.46 -9.16 10.09
CA ILE A 86 -13.78 -9.17 11.53
C ILE A 86 -15.29 -9.04 11.74
N GLU A 87 -15.95 -8.13 11.02
CA GLU A 87 -17.40 -7.95 11.09
C GLU A 87 -18.17 -9.21 10.67
N LEU A 88 -17.77 -9.85 9.56
CA LEU A 88 -18.38 -11.12 9.13
C LEU A 88 -18.23 -12.22 10.19
N LEU A 89 -17.05 -12.33 10.81
CA LEU A 89 -16.81 -13.29 11.89
C LEU A 89 -17.68 -13.02 13.12
N GLN A 90 -17.83 -11.76 13.52
CA GLN A 90 -18.71 -11.36 14.63
C GLN A 90 -20.19 -11.68 14.35
N GLN A 91 -20.59 -11.66 13.08
CA GLN A 91 -21.94 -12.06 12.63
C GLN A 91 -22.10 -13.58 12.48
N GLY A 92 -21.08 -14.39 12.80
CA GLY A 92 -21.10 -15.85 12.62
C GLY A 92 -21.13 -16.27 11.15
N LYS A 93 -20.79 -15.38 10.21
CA LYS A 93 -20.75 -15.67 8.77
C LYS A 93 -19.38 -16.24 8.41
N ALA A 94 -19.38 -17.23 7.53
CA ALA A 94 -18.16 -17.77 6.95
C ALA A 94 -17.45 -16.70 6.09
N ALA A 95 -16.12 -16.85 5.95
CA ALA A 95 -15.36 -16.01 5.02
C ALA A 95 -15.93 -16.14 3.60
N THR A 96 -16.06 -15.01 2.91
CA THR A 96 -16.76 -14.90 1.62
C THR A 96 -16.25 -15.88 0.57
N ASN A 97 -14.98 -16.29 0.64
CA ASN A 97 -14.34 -17.18 -0.34
C ASN A 97 -13.86 -18.51 0.27
N GLY A 98 -14.37 -18.91 1.44
CA GLY A 98 -13.90 -20.12 2.13
C GLY A 98 -12.43 -20.05 2.57
N GLU A 99 -11.92 -18.83 2.78
CA GLU A 99 -10.53 -18.56 3.15
C GLU A 99 -10.18 -19.27 4.47
N ALA A 100 -8.95 -19.78 4.54
CA ALA A 100 -8.43 -20.41 5.75
C ALA A 100 -8.31 -19.39 6.90
N SER A 101 -8.46 -19.86 8.14
CA SER A 101 -8.45 -19.01 9.34
C SER A 101 -7.15 -18.22 9.54
N PHE A 102 -6.03 -18.67 8.97
CA PHE A 102 -4.74 -17.96 9.04
C PHE A 102 -4.68 -16.71 8.14
N VAL A 103 -5.62 -16.53 7.20
CA VAL A 103 -5.61 -15.38 6.29
C VAL A 103 -5.84 -14.07 7.04
N LEU A 104 -6.80 -14.05 7.97
CA LEU A 104 -7.11 -12.85 8.76
C LEU A 104 -5.91 -12.29 9.55
N PRO A 105 -5.19 -13.06 10.39
CA PRO A 105 -4.03 -12.54 11.09
C PRO A 105 -2.91 -12.10 10.13
N LEU A 106 -2.75 -12.76 8.97
CA LEU A 106 -1.77 -12.37 7.96
C LEU A 106 -2.09 -10.99 7.36
N ILE A 107 -3.34 -10.75 6.94
CA ILE A 107 -3.74 -9.44 6.39
C ILE A 107 -3.74 -8.34 7.47
N ALA A 108 -4.06 -8.68 8.72
CA ALA A 108 -4.01 -7.74 9.85
C ALA A 108 -2.56 -7.30 10.13
N PHE A 109 -1.62 -8.25 10.09
CA PHE A 109 -0.19 -7.94 10.16
C PHE A 109 0.26 -7.09 8.97
N GLY A 110 -0.17 -7.44 7.75
CA GLY A 110 0.09 -6.65 6.55
C GLY A 110 -0.40 -5.19 6.68
N LEU A 111 -1.58 -4.98 7.28
CA LEU A 111 -2.12 -3.64 7.54
C LEU A 111 -1.23 -2.82 8.48
N VAL A 112 -0.63 -3.44 9.50
CA VAL A 112 0.33 -2.77 10.39
C VAL A 112 1.57 -2.34 9.61
N VAL A 113 2.10 -3.20 8.74
CA VAL A 113 3.23 -2.86 7.87
C VAL A 113 2.89 -1.70 6.94
N VAL A 114 1.71 -1.72 6.32
CA VAL A 114 1.19 -0.61 5.51
C VAL A 114 1.14 0.69 6.30
N ALA A 115 0.63 0.67 7.54
CA ALA A 115 0.56 1.84 8.40
C ALA A 115 1.95 2.40 8.72
N ILE A 116 2.92 1.54 9.05
CA ILE A 116 4.31 1.96 9.30
C ILE A 116 4.91 2.62 8.05
N CYS A 117 4.76 2.02 6.88
CA CYS A 117 5.26 2.58 5.63
C CYS A 117 4.57 3.90 5.26
N MET A 118 3.27 4.02 5.51
CA MET A 118 2.53 5.26 5.33
C MET A 118 3.07 6.38 6.23
N VAL A 119 3.24 6.12 7.53
CA VAL A 119 3.79 7.11 8.48
C VAL A 119 5.21 7.52 8.07
N TRP A 120 6.04 6.56 7.65
CA TRP A 120 7.39 6.85 7.17
C TRP A 120 7.35 7.74 5.91
N ALA A 121 6.50 7.42 4.93
CA ALA A 121 6.36 8.22 3.72
C ALA A 121 5.83 9.64 4.01
N LEU A 122 4.84 9.78 4.90
CA LEU A 122 4.30 11.08 5.33
C LEU A 122 5.36 11.92 6.04
N TRP A 123 6.13 11.31 6.94
CA TRP A 123 7.23 12.01 7.62
C TRP A 123 8.26 12.53 6.63
N LEU A 124 8.63 11.74 5.62
CA LEU A 124 9.52 12.17 4.54
C LEU A 124 8.93 13.34 3.74
N ALA A 125 7.65 13.28 3.40
CA ALA A 125 6.96 14.34 2.67
C ALA A 125 6.88 15.64 3.48
N TRP A 126 6.59 15.55 4.79
CA TRP A 126 6.55 16.70 5.68
C TRP A 126 7.92 17.36 5.82
N ARG A 127 8.98 16.57 5.98
CA ARG A 127 10.36 17.10 6.00
C ARG A 127 10.74 17.82 4.72
N GLN A 128 10.29 17.32 3.57
CA GLN A 128 10.52 17.99 2.30
C GLN A 128 9.88 19.38 2.28
N THR A 129 8.66 19.53 2.82
CA THR A 129 7.97 20.83 2.86
C THR A 129 8.62 21.83 3.83
N THR A 130 9.10 21.38 4.98
CA THR A 130 9.72 22.28 5.97
C THR A 130 11.11 22.73 5.52
N GLU A 131 11.88 21.86 4.87
CA GLU A 131 13.19 22.23 4.29
C GLU A 131 13.06 23.21 3.12
N SER A 132 11.95 23.20 2.36
CA SER A 132 11.72 24.19 1.30
C SER A 132 11.33 25.57 1.84
N SER A 133 10.58 25.63 2.95
CA SER A 133 10.10 26.91 3.51
C SER A 133 11.14 27.68 4.33
N GLY A 134 12.23 27.04 4.75
CA GLY A 134 13.34 27.69 5.46
C GLY A 134 14.48 28.17 4.54
N ALA A 135 14.32 28.03 3.23
CA ALA A 135 15.30 28.44 2.21
C ALA A 135 14.91 29.72 1.46
N GLU A 136 13.81 30.36 1.86
CA GLU A 136 13.38 31.70 1.43
C GLU A 136 13.76 32.74 2.50
#